data_AF-A0A3P3E5G0-F1
#
_entry.id   AF-A0A3P3E5G0-F1
#
_cell.length_a   1.000
_cell.length_b   1.000
_cell.length_c   1.000
_cell.angle_alpha   90.00
_cell.angle_beta   90.00
_cell.angle_gamma   90.00
#
_symmetry.space_group_name_H-M   'P 1'
#
loop_
_entity.id
_entity.type
_entity.pdbx_description
1 polymer ?
#
loop_
_entity_poly.entity_id
_entity_poly.type
_entity_poly.pdbx_seq_one_letter_code
_entity_poly.pdbx_strand_id
1 'polypeptide(L)' 'MLGGLAAHAGSVSYSYDALGRLATVIYNNGTATTTISYSYDAAGNRTSVATTSP' A
#
# COMPACT_ATOMS: atom_id res chain seq x y z
N MET A 1 21.93 -20.05 20.49
CA MET A 1 21.59 -19.43 19.19
C MET A 1 20.38 -20.15 18.59
N LEU A 2 19.17 -19.63 18.77
CA LEU A 2 18.07 -19.93 17.86
C LEU A 2 17.45 -18.59 17.50
N GLY A 3 17.82 -18.09 16.31
CA GLY A 3 17.21 -16.92 15.73
C GLY A 3 15.72 -17.16 15.58
N GLY A 4 14.92 -16.26 16.16
CA GLY A 4 13.49 -16.28 15.96
C GLY A 4 13.22 -16.29 14.46
N LEU A 5 12.43 -17.25 13.99
CA LEU A 5 11.67 -17.07 12.77
C LEU A 5 10.83 -15.82 13.03
N ALA A 6 11.34 -14.65 12.65
CA ALA A 6 10.50 -13.50 12.42
C ALA A 6 9.46 -14.02 11.44
N ALA A 7 8.24 -14.23 11.93
CA ALA A 7 7.13 -14.59 11.09
C ALA A 7 7.19 -13.60 9.92
N HIS A 8 7.22 -14.12 8.68
CA HIS A 8 7.01 -13.29 7.50
C HIS A 8 5.54 -12.85 7.56
N ALA A 9 5.23 -11.95 8.50
CA ALA A 9 3.93 -11.37 8.66
C ALA A 9 3.80 -10.39 7.51
N GLY A 10 3.30 -10.90 6.39
CA GLY A 10 2.85 -10.06 5.30
C GLY A 10 1.77 -9.13 5.84
N SER A 11 1.90 -7.82 5.62
CA SER A 11 0.89 -6.85 6.03
C SER A 11 0.44 -6.04 4.82
N VAL A 12 -0.86 -5.75 4.77
CA VAL A 12 -1.44 -4.86 3.77
C VAL A 12 -2.15 -3.74 4.50
N SER A 13 -1.77 -2.51 4.20
CA SER A 13 -2.39 -1.31 4.75
C SER A 13 -3.10 -0.54 3.64
N TYR A 14 -4.31 -0.09 3.93
CA TYR A 14 -5.13 0.72 3.03
C TYR A 14 -5.35 2.09 3.66
N SER A 15 -5.16 3.13 2.87
CA SER A 15 -5.47 4.50 3.27
C SER A 15 -6.49 5.10 2.31
N TYR A 16 -7.38 5.92 2.85
CA TYR A 16 -8.47 6.54 2.11
C TYR A 16 -8.35 8.05 2.16
N ASP A 17 -8.80 8.71 1.09
CA ASP A 17 -8.95 10.15 1.10
C ASP A 17 -10.18 10.60 1.92
N ALA A 18 -10.37 11.92 2.05
CA ALA A 18 -11.48 12.49 2.80
C ALA A 18 -12.87 12.13 2.24
N LEU A 19 -12.95 11.65 1.00
CA LEU A 19 -14.18 11.19 0.35
C LEU A 19 -14.38 9.67 0.51
N GLY A 20 -13.51 8.99 1.26
CA GLY A 20 -13.57 7.55 1.49
C GLY A 20 -13.08 6.72 0.30
N ARG A 21 -12.38 7.31 -0.66
CA ARG A 21 -11.84 6.59 -1.82
C ARG A 21 -10.43 6.10 -1.51
N LEU A 22 -10.06 4.93 -2.06
CA LEU A 22 -8.76 4.32 -1.79
C LEU A 22 -7.62 5.19 -2.36
N ALA A 23 -6.80 5.78 -1.49
CA ALA A 23 -5.71 6.65 -1.88
C ALA A 23 -4.37 5.90 -1.97
N THR A 24 -4.14 4.93 -1.08
CA THR A 24 -2.86 4.22 -1.02
C THR A 24 -3.03 2.78 -0.54
N VAL A 25 -2.26 1.87 -1.13
CA VAL A 25 -2.08 0.50 -0.66
C VAL A 25 -0.61 0.25 -0.41
N ILE A 26 -0.28 -0.25 0.76
CA ILE A 26 1.09 -0.62 1.12
C ILE A 26 1.11 -2.12 1.38
N TYR A 27 1.84 -2.85 0.54
CA TYR A 27 2.11 -4.27 0.70
C TYR A 27 3.50 -4.47 1.29
N ASN A 28 3.57 -5.13 2.43
CA ASN A 28 4.84 -5.51 3.05
C ASN A 28 4.89 -7.03 3.12
N ASN A 29 5.92 -7.64 2.55
CA ASN A 29 6.17 -9.09 2.63
C ASN A 29 7.13 -9.45 3.79
N GLY A 30 7.30 -8.55 4.76
CA GLY A 30 8.34 -8.66 5.79
C GLY A 30 9.78 -8.44 5.30
N THR A 31 10.02 -8.47 3.98
CA THR A 31 11.34 -8.25 3.35
C THR A 31 11.36 -7.08 2.36
N ALA A 32 10.21 -6.75 1.77
CA ALA A 32 10.05 -5.74 0.75
C ALA A 32 8.72 -4.99 0.96
N THR A 33 8.71 -3.70 0.64
CA THR A 33 7.54 -2.82 0.77
C THR A 33 7.17 -2.22 -0.58
N THR A 34 6.09 -2.69 -1.19
CA THR A 34 5.53 -2.10 -2.40
C THR A 34 4.41 -1.13 -2.03
N THR A 35 4.48 0.10 -2.51
CA THR A 35 3.44 1.13 -2.33
C THR A 35 2.74 1.39 -3.65
N ILE A 36 1.40 1.42 -3.63
CA ILE A 36 0.57 1.80 -4.75
C ILE A 36 -0.25 3.02 -4.35
N SER A 37 -0.18 4.09 -5.11
CA SER A 37 -0.91 5.33 -4.88
C SER A 37 -1.90 5.61 -6.01
N TYR A 38 -3.06 6.12 -5.64
CA TYR A 38 -4.13 6.47 -6.56
C TYR A 38 -4.47 7.95 -6.44
N SER A 39 -4.61 8.60 -7.59
CA SER A 39 -5.09 9.98 -7.67
C SER A 39 -6.42 10.02 -8.40
N TYR A 40 -7.28 10.94 -7.97
CA TYR A 40 -8.62 11.11 -8.52
C TYR A 40 -8.88 12.58 -8.83
N ASP A 41 -9.71 12.83 -9.84
CA ASP A 41 -10.29 14.15 -10.07
C ASP A 41 -11.43 14.44 -9.07
N ALA A 42 -11.99 15.65 -9.18
CA ALA A 42 -13.11 16.10 -8.36
C ALA A 42 -14.42 15.33 -8.64
N ALA A 43 -14.56 14.72 -9.83
CA ALA A 43 -15.74 13.95 -10.22
C ALA A 43 -15.69 12.49 -9.73
N GLY A 44 -14.54 12.02 -9.21
CA GLY A 44 -14.38 10.64 -8.76
C GLY A 44 -13.62 9.74 -9.71
N ASN A 45 -13.18 10.24 -10.86
CA ASN A 45 -12.47 9.42 -11.83
C ASN A 45 -11.01 9.28 -11.42
N ARG A 46 -10.49 8.05 -11.47
CA ARG A 46 -9.07 7.80 -11.19
C ARG A 46 -8.23 8.33 -12.35
N THR A 47 -7.38 9.32 -12.06
CA THR A 47 -6.54 9.98 -13.05
C THR A 47 -5.13 9.40 -13.11
N SER A 48 -4.67 8.74 -12.03
CA SER A 48 -3.34 8.14 -11.99
C SER A 48 -3.26 6.92 -11.07
N VAL A 49 -2.35 6.03 -11.42
CA VAL A 49 -1.87 4.92 -10.59
C VAL A 49 -0.35 4.97 -10.60
N ALA A 50 0.26 5.11 -9.44
CA ALA A 50 1.71 5.06 -9.29
C ALA A 50 2.09 3.87 -8.40
N THR A 51 3.02 3.04 -8.88
CA THR A 51 3.53 1.89 -8.12
C THR A 51 5.01 2.11 -7.86
N THR A 52 5.39 2.03 -6.59
CA THR A 52 6.78 2.05 -6.15
C THR A 52 7.08 0.73 -5.48
N SER A 53 7.92 -0.08 -6.14
CA SER A 53 8.55 -1.27 -5.57
C SER A 53 9.96 -0.90 -5.11
N PRO A 54 10.53 -1.58 -4.10
CA PRO A 54 11.96 -1.55 -3.85
C PRO A 54 12.75 -2.05 -5.05
#